data_AF-A0A7R9DSG5-F1
#
_entry.id   AF-A0A7R9DSG5-F1
#
_cell.length_a   1.000
_cell.length_b   1.000
_cell.length_c   1.000
_cell.angle_alpha   90.00
_cell.angle_beta   90.00
_cell.angle_gamma   90.00
#
_symmetry.space_group_name_H-M   'P 1'
#
loop_
_entity.id
_entity.type
_entity.pdbx_description
1 polymer ?
#
loop_
_entity_poly.entity_id
_entity_poly.type
_entity_poly.pdbx_seq_one_letter_code
_entity_poly.pdbx_strand_id
1 'polypeptide(L)'
;MTFEDIPTETMDAADRQFLRKTLMSVLRRAESEKRLTCGMLPTLKTLEVDPCSALFCIIPQSLQCDSALHIHTVLLQAFCYEN
;
A
#
# COMPACT_ATOMS: atom_id res chain seq x y z
N MET A 1 -10.93 2.31 -28.34
CA MET A 1 -10.13 2.73 -27.16
C MET A 1 -9.19 1.58 -26.90
N THR A 2 -7.96 1.72 -27.39
CA THR A 2 -6.89 0.72 -27.24
C THR A 2 -6.43 0.74 -25.79
N PHE A 3 -6.55 -0.40 -25.12
CA PHE A 3 -5.86 -0.64 -23.85
C PHE A 3 -4.36 -0.54 -24.15
N GLU A 4 -3.73 0.53 -23.69
CA GLU A 4 -2.29 0.64 -23.70
C GLU A 4 -1.75 -0.39 -22.71
N ASP A 5 -1.05 -1.40 -23.22
CA ASP A 5 -0.22 -2.30 -22.44
C ASP A 5 0.81 -1.46 -21.67
N ILE A 6 0.60 -1.32 -20.36
CA ILE A 6 1.61 -0.76 -19.46
C ILE A 6 2.83 -1.69 -19.54
N PRO A 7 4.00 -1.21 -20.00
CA PRO A 7 5.18 -2.06 -20.04
C PRO A 7 5.47 -2.53 -18.63
N THR A 8 5.36 -3.83 -18.41
CA THR A 8 5.80 -4.46 -17.16
C THR A 8 7.32 -4.44 -17.21
N GLU A 9 7.93 -3.31 -16.87
CA GLU A 9 9.38 -3.22 -16.71
C GLU A 9 9.79 -4.32 -15.73
N THR A 10 10.51 -5.31 -16.22
CA THR A 10 10.99 -6.43 -15.43
C THR A 10 12.08 -5.89 -14.51
N MET A 11 11.68 -5.42 -13.33
CA MET A 11 12.57 -4.88 -12.31
C MET A 11 13.67 -5.90 -12.02
N ASP A 12 14.95 -5.50 -12.07
CA ASP A 12 16.05 -6.44 -11.90
C ASP A 12 16.03 -7.06 -10.50
N ALA A 13 16.63 -8.25 -10.35
CA ALA A 13 16.65 -8.95 -9.06
C ALA A 13 17.36 -8.11 -7.97
N ALA A 14 18.37 -7.33 -8.36
CA ALA A 14 19.06 -6.39 -7.50
C ALA A 14 18.14 -5.26 -7.02
N ASP A 15 17.33 -4.69 -7.93
CA ASP A 15 16.39 -3.60 -7.62
C ASP A 15 15.29 -4.05 -6.67
N ARG A 16 14.73 -5.25 -6.86
CA ARG A 16 13.76 -5.83 -5.92
C ARG A 16 14.34 -6.01 -4.52
N GLN A 17 15.60 -6.47 -4.43
CA GLN A 17 16.26 -6.66 -3.14
C GLN A 17 16.54 -5.31 -2.46
N PHE A 18 16.99 -4.32 -3.23
CA PHE A 18 17.19 -2.96 -2.75
C PHE A 18 15.88 -2.35 -2.23
N LEU A 19 14.82 -2.39 -3.05
CA LEU A 19 13.49 -1.90 -2.68
C LEU A 19 13.00 -2.54 -1.37
N ARG A 20 13.12 -3.86 -1.23
CA ARG A 20 12.74 -4.55 0.00
C ARG A 20 13.51 -4.05 1.21
N LYS A 21 14.83 -3.89 1.10
CA LYS A 21 15.68 -3.39 2.21
C LYS A 21 15.28 -1.96 2.59
N THR A 22 15.11 -1.09 1.60
CA THR A 22 14.71 0.30 1.79
C THR A 22 13.34 0.39 2.44
N LEU A 23 12.35 -0.35 1.94
CA LEU A 23 10.99 -0.40 2.49
C LEU A 23 11.00 -0.82 3.96
N MET A 24 11.72 -1.90 4.29
CA MET A 24 11.84 -2.37 5.67
C MET A 24 12.53 -1.35 6.60
N SER A 25 13.52 -0.62 6.10
CA SER A 25 14.19 0.44 6.86
C SER A 25 13.25 1.61 7.16
N VAL A 26 12.50 2.06 6.15
CA VAL A 26 11.53 3.16 6.29
C VAL A 26 10.40 2.76 7.24
N LEU A 27 9.88 1.53 7.13
CA LEU A 27 8.82 1.04 8.02
C LEU A 27 9.26 0.96 9.47
N ARG A 28 10.44 0.41 9.75
CA ARG A 28 11.00 0.37 11.12
C ARG A 28 11.16 1.77 11.70
N ARG A 29 11.59 2.73 10.87
CA ARG A 29 11.71 4.11 11.30
C ARG A 29 10.35 4.74 11.60
N ALA A 30 9.37 4.54 10.71
CA ALA A 30 8.00 5.02 10.93
C ALA A 30 7.36 4.42 12.19
N GLU A 31 7.62 3.14 12.47
CA GLU A 31 7.21 2.47 13.71
C GLU A 31 7.85 3.14 14.94
N SER A 32 9.17 3.35 14.92
CA SER A 32 9.89 4.00 16.04
C SER A 32 9.42 5.44 16.30
N GLU A 33 9.01 6.15 15.25
CA GLU A 33 8.50 7.52 15.32
C GLU A 33 6.98 7.56 15.58
N LYS A 34 6.31 6.40 15.77
CA LYS A 34 4.86 6.25 15.99
C LYS A 34 3.99 6.86 14.88
N ARG A 35 4.50 6.84 13.65
CA ARG A 35 3.82 7.34 12.44
C ARG A 35 3.31 6.19 11.55
N LEU A 36 3.28 4.97 12.08
CA LEU A 36 2.81 3.79 11.36
C LEU A 36 1.41 3.41 11.85
N THR A 37 0.45 3.31 10.94
CA THR A 37 -0.88 2.75 11.21
C THR A 37 -0.94 1.34 10.63
N CYS A 38 -1.28 0.36 11.46
CA CYS A 38 -1.36 -1.05 11.08
C CYS A 38 -2.79 -1.58 11.19
N GLY A 39 -3.23 -2.29 10.15
CA GLY A 39 -4.55 -2.93 10.08
C GLY A 39 -5.59 -2.09 9.35
N MET A 40 -6.55 -2.77 8.72
CA MET A 40 -7.51 -2.15 7.81
C MET A 40 -8.44 -1.12 8.49
N LEU A 41 -9.03 -1.47 9.63
CA LEU A 41 -9.95 -0.58 10.35
C LEU A 41 -9.25 0.68 10.90
N PRO A 42 -8.09 0.60 11.57
CA PRO A 42 -7.34 1.79 11.96
C PRO A 42 -6.95 2.67 10.78
N THR A 43 -6.50 2.08 9.67
CA THR A 43 -6.12 2.83 8.47
C THR A 43 -7.31 3.59 7.89
N LEU A 44 -8.48 2.95 7.74
CA LEU A 44 -9.69 3.63 7.26
C LEU A 44 -10.08 4.80 8.16
N LYS A 45 -10.04 4.63 9.49
CA LYS A 45 -10.35 5.71 10.42
C LYS A 45 -9.38 6.89 10.31
N THR A 46 -8.09 6.62 10.15
CA THR A 46 -7.09 7.70 9.96
C THR A 46 -7.36 8.46 8.67
N LEU A 47 -7.63 7.74 7.58
CA LEU A 47 -7.93 8.33 6.26
C LEU A 47 -9.25 9.11 6.22
N GLU A 48 -10.26 8.67 6.98
CA GLU A 48 -11.53 9.39 7.16
C GLU A 48 -11.33 10.74 7.86
N VAL A 49 -10.37 10.82 8.80
CA VAL A 49 -10.09 12.05 9.57
C VAL A 49 -9.18 13.00 8.81
N ASP A 50 -8.08 12.47 8.24
CA ASP A 50 -7.11 13.24 7.47
C ASP A 50 -6.47 12.37 6.37
N PRO A 51 -6.97 12.43 5.12
CA PRO A 51 -6.43 11.64 4.01
C PRO A 51 -4.98 12.02 3.66
N CYS A 52 -4.59 13.27 3.88
CA CYS A 52 -3.26 13.78 3.56
C CYS A 52 -2.19 13.31 4.56
N SER A 53 -2.60 12.74 5.70
CA SER A 53 -1.67 12.23 6.72
C SER A 53 -0.94 10.95 6.29
N ALA A 54 -1.45 10.23 5.30
CA ALA A 54 -0.86 9.00 4.79
C ALA A 54 -0.06 9.24 3.51
N LEU A 55 1.24 8.94 3.53
CA LEU A 55 2.11 9.07 2.36
C LEU A 55 2.18 7.79 1.52
N PHE A 56 2.08 6.64 2.17
CA PHE A 56 2.18 5.32 1.53
C PHE A 56 1.24 4.33 2.20
N CYS A 57 0.47 3.59 1.41
CA CYS A 57 -0.32 2.45 1.87
C CYS A 57 0.28 1.15 1.33
N ILE A 58 0.55 0.19 2.21
CA ILE A 58 1.11 -1.11 1.84
C ILE A 58 0.06 -2.17 2.14
N ILE A 59 -0.45 -2.80 1.09
CA ILE A 59 -1.45 -3.84 1.19
C ILE A 59 -0.80 -5.18 0.82
N PRO A 60 -0.71 -6.14 1.75
CA PRO A 60 -0.22 -7.47 1.42
C PRO A 60 -1.23 -8.16 0.49
N GLN A 61 -0.73 -8.82 -0.57
CA GLN A 61 -1.58 -9.66 -1.40
C GLN A 61 -1.98 -10.90 -0.59
N SER A 62 -3.28 -11.02 -0.26
CA SER A 62 -3.81 -12.21 0.40
C SER A 62 -3.98 -13.34 -0.60
N LEU A 63 -3.42 -14.52 -0.31
CA LEU A 63 -3.64 -15.73 -1.12
C LEU A 63 -5.08 -16.27 -1.01
N GLN A 64 -5.84 -15.84 -0.01
CA GLN A 64 -7.18 -16.33 0.28
C GLN A 64 -8.24 -15.39 -0.28
N CYS A 65 -9.17 -15.96 -1.03
CA CYS A 65 -10.30 -15.29 -1.68
C CYS A 65 -11.39 -14.97 -0.64
N ASP A 66 -11.12 -14.00 0.23
CA ASP A 66 -12.15 -13.45 1.11
C ASP A 66 -12.76 -12.23 0.40
N SER A 67 -13.95 -12.40 -0.20
CA SER A 67 -14.59 -11.38 -1.04
C SER A 67 -14.82 -10.07 -0.29
N ALA A 68 -15.05 -10.13 1.02
CA ALA A 68 -15.18 -8.94 1.86
C ALA A 68 -13.85 -8.16 1.95
N LEU A 69 -12.73 -8.87 2.14
CA LEU A 69 -11.40 -8.26 2.16
C LEU A 69 -11.03 -7.67 0.79
N HIS A 70 -11.44 -8.34 -0.29
CA HIS A 70 -11.25 -7.84 -1.65
C HIS A 70 -11.97 -6.50 -1.87
N ILE A 71 -13.23 -6.37 -1.45
CA ILE A 71 -13.98 -5.11 -1.54
C ILE A 71 -13.27 -3.99 -0.78
N HIS A 72 -12.89 -4.24 0.47
CA HIS A 72 -12.20 -3.22 1.26
C HIS A 72 -10.85 -2.82 0.67
N THR A 73 -10.12 -3.77 0.06
CA THR A 73 -8.86 -3.49 -0.64
C THR A 73 -9.07 -2.57 -1.83
N VAL A 74 -10.08 -2.86 -2.66
CA VAL A 74 -10.41 -2.03 -3.84
C VAL A 74 -10.83 -0.62 -3.42
N LEU A 75 -11.66 -0.49 -2.40
CA LEU A 75 -12.09 0.82 -1.88
C LEU A 75 -10.90 1.62 -1.32
N LEU A 76 -10.03 0.97 -0.55
CA LEU A 76 -8.83 1.60 -0.01
C LEU A 76 -7.89 2.05 -1.13
N GLN A 77 -7.70 1.21 -2.15
CA GLN A 77 -6.87 1.54 -3.30
C GLN A 77 -7.44 2.72 -4.10
N ALA A 78 -8.76 2.77 -4.32
CA ALA A 78 -9.41 3.92 -4.96
C ALA A 78 -9.20 5.21 -4.16
N PHE A 79 -9.38 5.16 -2.84
CA PHE A 79 -9.18 6.30 -1.96
C PHE A 79 -7.74 6.84 -2.00
N CYS A 80 -6.76 5.93 -2.00
CA CYS A 80 -5.34 6.28 -2.11
C CYS A 80 -4.91 6.75 -3.51
N TYR A 81 -5.74 6.58 -4.55
CA TYR A 81 -5.47 7.17 -5.87
C TYR A 81 -6.06 8.57 -6.01
N GLU A 82 -7.13 8.86 -5.29
CA GLU A 82 -7.79 10.18 -5.29
C GLU A 82 -7.06 11.21 -4.43
N ASN A 83 -6.23 10.77 -3.48
CA ASN A 83 -5.47 11.60 -2.54
C ASN A 83 -3.98 11.29 -2.60
#